data_AF-A0A7C3AER3-F1
#
_entry.id   AF-A0A7C3AER3-F1
#
_cell.length_a   1.000
_cell.length_b   1.000
_cell.length_c   1.000
_cell.angle_alpha   90.00
_cell.angle_beta   90.00
_cell.angle_gamma   90.00
#
_symmetry.space_group_name_H-M   'P 1'
#
loop_
_entity.id
_entity.type
_entity.pdbx_description
1 polymer ?
#
loop_
_entity_poly.entity_id
_entity_poly.type
_entity_poly.pdbx_seq_one_letter_code
_entity_poly.pdbx_strand_id
1 'polypeptide(L)'
;MRRLQRARKRYLGQPSIFRRTAVCAGAAVAVTLTNALHAAQPTPGSSPVAHLLPVQQDRDSDFLSDREESAIGYSAFRPDQNGNGIPDGVELAQRCAKVVEQLPWDYEITDPNQVHRWLAPTFGLETCPVCGITVNMGPAGIRNPLLGLDIECPLIAVHYMSHGSFGYEGDVHSGRMNVPLLLWTLGVRYPHDPNTHELPLDYAVAPDGQLAPDGNDLDGDLLADSEELATGLNLYSSDQNENLIPDGVELARQCAEVIEGLPVRQPDEPAMDVLHKIDRSLRGTEYCEVCGVALNMGGWEIVNPKLNMPAVYLSRIACHYMACGSFSYHGDLHAGRVDIRRLLTVLEMPRRCGDLGTLYGPGDLNRDCTVDFADFREFARRWLETSDLD
;
A
#
# COMPACT_ATOMS: atom_id res chain seq x y z
N MET A 1 24.15 35.51 19.85
CA MET A 1 24.08 34.86 18.53
C MET A 1 25.28 33.98 18.16
N ARG A 2 26.54 34.41 18.30
CA ARG A 2 27.73 33.58 17.92
C ARG A 2 27.98 32.31 18.76
N ARG A 3 27.42 32.21 19.97
CA ARG A 3 27.56 31.00 20.83
C ARG A 3 26.59 29.87 20.44
N LEU A 4 25.40 30.18 19.92
CA LEU A 4 24.40 29.20 19.44
C LEU A 4 24.86 28.49 18.15
N GLN A 5 25.51 29.23 17.23
CA GLN A 5 26.06 28.64 16.00
C GLN A 5 27.19 27.62 16.25
N ARG A 6 27.94 27.74 17.36
CA ARG A 6 29.02 26.79 17.71
C ARG A 6 28.49 25.50 18.34
N ALA A 7 27.35 25.54 19.03
CA ALA A 7 26.70 24.32 19.53
C ALA A 7 26.07 23.52 18.37
N ARG A 8 25.41 24.20 17.43
CA ARG A 8 24.82 23.60 16.22
C ARG A 8 25.85 22.89 15.33
N LYS A 9 27.05 23.46 15.19
CA LYS A 9 28.15 22.86 14.42
C LYS A 9 28.82 21.63 15.07
N ARG A 10 28.68 21.44 16.39
CA ARG A 10 29.25 20.28 17.09
C ARG A 10 28.34 19.05 17.01
N TYR A 11 27.02 19.25 16.91
CA TYR A 11 26.06 18.17 16.78
C TYR A 11 25.96 17.61 15.35
N LEU A 12 26.06 18.48 14.33
CA LEU A 12 25.96 18.08 12.91
C LEU A 12 27.26 17.49 12.32
N GLY A 13 28.32 17.35 13.13
CA GLY A 13 29.66 16.96 12.67
C GLY A 13 30.09 15.53 13.04
N GLN A 14 29.25 14.75 13.71
CA GLN A 14 29.55 13.34 14.01
C GLN A 14 28.82 12.44 13.01
N PRO A 15 29.51 11.84 12.02
CA PRO A 15 28.92 10.76 11.25
C PRO A 15 28.77 9.55 12.18
N SER A 16 27.54 9.09 12.40
CA SER A 16 27.23 7.81 13.03
C SER A 16 27.61 6.67 12.10
N ILE A 17 28.91 6.39 12.00
CA ILE A 17 29.40 5.19 11.31
C ILE A 17 29.07 3.98 12.19
N PHE A 18 27.89 3.41 11.96
CA PHE A 18 27.57 2.04 12.36
C PHE A 18 28.45 1.09 11.54
N ARG A 19 29.61 0.70 12.09
CA ARG A 19 30.38 -0.46 11.61
C ARG A 19 30.56 -1.44 12.75
N ARG A 20 29.79 -2.54 12.70
CA ARG A 20 30.06 -3.74 13.48
C ARG A 20 31.25 -4.46 12.86
N THR A 21 32.40 -4.42 13.51
CA THR A 21 33.54 -5.31 13.21
C THR A 21 33.64 -6.32 14.34
N ALA A 22 33.20 -7.55 14.09
CA ALA A 22 33.44 -8.67 14.99
C ALA A 22 34.88 -9.18 14.76
N VAL A 23 35.72 -9.07 15.79
CA VAL A 23 37.02 -9.74 15.85
C VAL A 23 36.81 -11.08 16.53
N CYS A 24 36.86 -12.18 15.77
CA CYS A 24 36.91 -13.53 16.31
C CYS A 24 38.32 -13.81 16.84
N ALA A 25 38.49 -13.82 18.16
CA ALA A 25 39.63 -14.47 18.81
C ALA A 25 39.15 -15.80 19.38
N GLY A 26 39.70 -16.89 18.84
CA GLY A 26 39.39 -18.25 19.27
C GLY A 26 39.98 -18.56 20.64
N ALA A 27 39.17 -19.21 21.47
CA ALA A 27 39.62 -20.00 22.60
C ALA A 27 38.78 -21.27 22.64
N ALA A 28 39.44 -22.42 22.45
CA ALA A 28 38.87 -23.74 22.64
C ALA A 28 38.61 -23.97 24.13
N VAL A 29 37.40 -24.39 24.48
CA VAL A 29 37.07 -24.87 25.84
C VAL A 29 36.31 -26.19 25.72
N ALA A 30 36.82 -27.17 26.45
CA ALA A 30 36.33 -28.53 26.53
C ALA A 30 34.92 -28.61 27.13
N VAL A 31 34.05 -29.37 26.48
CA VAL A 31 32.71 -29.70 26.96
C VAL A 31 32.83 -30.73 28.08
N THR A 32 32.45 -30.34 29.29
CA THR A 32 32.06 -31.26 30.35
C THR A 32 30.57 -31.04 30.65
N LEU A 33 29.77 -32.07 30.40
CA LEU A 33 28.34 -32.09 30.68
C LEU A 33 28.13 -32.39 32.17
N THR A 34 27.72 -31.39 32.93
CA THR A 34 27.11 -31.58 34.25
C THR A 34 25.87 -30.71 34.38
N ASN A 35 24.74 -31.36 34.65
CA ASN A 35 23.45 -30.75 34.96
C ASN A 35 23.55 -29.90 36.24
N ALA A 36 23.40 -28.59 36.12
CA ALA A 36 23.10 -27.70 37.22
C ALA A 36 22.02 -26.71 36.80
N LEU A 37 20.82 -26.91 37.31
CA LEU A 37 19.78 -25.90 37.41
C LEU A 37 20.35 -24.73 38.23
N HIS A 38 20.70 -23.64 37.56
CA HIS A 38 20.84 -22.33 38.16
C HIS A 38 20.02 -21.36 37.31
N ALA A 39 19.10 -20.66 37.96
CA ALA A 39 18.38 -19.54 37.40
C ALA A 39 19.40 -18.49 36.93
N ALA A 40 19.66 -18.46 35.63
CA ALA A 40 20.34 -17.34 35.00
C ALA A 40 19.36 -16.17 35.00
N GLN A 41 19.70 -15.10 35.71
CA GLN A 41 19.02 -13.83 35.54
C GLN A 41 19.18 -13.39 34.08
N PRO A 42 18.11 -12.92 33.42
CA PRO A 42 18.23 -12.42 32.06
C PRO A 42 19.10 -11.17 32.05
N THR A 43 20.08 -11.13 31.14
CA THR A 43 20.74 -9.89 30.72
C THR A 43 19.70 -8.89 30.20
N PRO A 44 19.88 -7.57 30.38
CA PRO A 44 18.96 -6.55 29.88
C PRO A 44 19.12 -6.42 28.35
N GLY A 45 18.58 -7.41 27.64
CA GLY A 45 18.27 -7.35 26.22
C GLY A 45 16.76 -7.18 26.14
N SER A 46 16.31 -5.95 25.86
CA SER A 46 14.90 -5.60 25.71
C SER A 46 14.23 -6.54 24.70
N SER A 47 13.23 -7.31 25.14
CA SER A 47 12.36 -8.04 24.23
C SER A 47 11.75 -7.03 23.24
N PRO A 48 11.74 -7.30 21.91
CA PRO A 48 11.13 -6.40 20.93
C PRO A 48 9.69 -6.02 21.29
N VAL A 49 8.98 -6.91 22.00
CA VAL A 49 7.60 -6.75 22.47
C VAL A 49 7.43 -5.62 23.50
N ALA A 50 8.50 -5.19 24.18
CA ALA A 50 8.37 -4.24 25.29
C ALA A 50 8.04 -2.80 24.86
N HIS A 51 8.25 -2.44 23.59
CA HIS A 51 7.84 -1.15 23.04
C HIS A 51 6.39 -1.13 22.54
N LEU A 52 5.73 -2.29 22.48
CA LEU A 52 4.34 -2.39 22.02
C LEU A 52 3.41 -1.94 23.14
N LEU A 53 2.80 -0.77 22.97
CA LEU A 53 1.83 -0.24 23.93
C LEU A 53 0.42 -0.71 23.57
N PRO A 54 -0.40 -1.11 24.56
CA PRO A 54 -1.75 -1.59 24.31
C PRO A 54 -2.63 -0.48 23.72
N VAL A 55 -3.51 -0.86 22.81
CA VAL A 55 -4.42 0.06 22.12
C VAL A 55 -5.84 -0.17 22.62
N GLN A 56 -6.57 0.93 22.83
CA GLN A 56 -7.99 0.82 23.20
C GLN A 56 -8.80 0.50 21.96
N GLN A 57 -9.80 -0.38 22.11
CA GLN A 57 -10.69 -0.79 21.02
C GLN A 57 -9.93 -1.41 19.84
N ASP A 58 -8.97 -2.28 20.15
CA ASP A 58 -8.23 -3.12 19.21
C ASP A 58 -8.75 -4.55 19.41
N ARG A 59 -9.65 -5.00 18.52
CA ARG A 59 -10.39 -6.26 18.72
C ARG A 59 -9.58 -7.50 18.43
N ASP A 60 -8.64 -7.43 17.50
CA ASP A 60 -7.82 -8.56 17.08
C ASP A 60 -6.40 -8.53 17.64
N SER A 61 -6.06 -7.48 18.39
CA SER A 61 -4.80 -7.30 19.12
C SER A 61 -3.60 -7.15 18.19
N ASP A 62 -3.78 -6.44 17.09
CA ASP A 62 -2.75 -6.15 16.10
C ASP A 62 -2.00 -4.82 16.34
N PHE A 63 -2.40 -4.07 17.38
CA PHE A 63 -1.90 -2.76 17.79
C PHE A 63 -2.39 -1.56 16.95
N LEU A 64 -3.49 -1.73 16.22
CA LEU A 64 -4.35 -0.67 15.69
C LEU A 64 -5.72 -0.69 16.38
N SER A 65 -6.34 0.47 16.54
CA SER A 65 -7.74 0.49 16.98
C SER A 65 -8.65 0.20 15.79
N ASP A 66 -9.82 -0.39 16.05
CA ASP A 66 -10.86 -0.67 15.06
C ASP A 66 -11.17 0.57 14.19
N ARG A 67 -11.10 1.77 14.80
CA ARG A 67 -11.33 3.05 14.12
C ARG A 67 -10.17 3.43 13.21
N GLU A 68 -8.93 3.22 13.65
CA GLU A 68 -7.77 3.45 12.80
C GLU A 68 -7.82 2.51 11.62
N GLU A 69 -7.98 1.20 11.86
CA GLU A 69 -8.06 0.19 10.81
C GLU A 69 -9.15 0.52 9.78
N SER A 70 -10.36 0.83 10.24
CA SER A 70 -11.46 1.24 9.35
C SER A 70 -11.14 2.50 8.54
N ALA A 71 -10.34 3.42 9.08
CA ALA A 71 -9.95 4.65 8.37
C ALA A 71 -8.83 4.41 7.36
N ILE A 72 -8.10 3.30 7.46
CA ILE A 72 -6.94 2.98 6.61
C ILE A 72 -7.09 1.66 5.85
N GLY A 73 -8.29 1.08 5.88
CA GLY A 73 -8.70 -0.09 5.08
C GLY A 73 -8.23 -1.44 5.62
N TYR A 74 -7.68 -1.49 6.84
CA TYR A 74 -7.37 -2.74 7.54
C TYR A 74 -8.64 -3.39 8.11
N SER A 75 -8.57 -4.70 8.39
CA SER A 75 -9.71 -5.48 8.88
C SER A 75 -9.63 -5.67 10.39
N ALA A 76 -10.55 -5.01 11.10
CA ALA A 76 -10.66 -5.03 12.57
C ALA A 76 -10.95 -6.37 13.27
N PHE A 77 -10.84 -7.50 12.54
CA PHE A 77 -11.03 -8.85 13.08
C PHE A 77 -9.98 -9.83 12.53
N ARG A 78 -8.97 -9.34 11.80
CA ARG A 78 -7.95 -10.15 11.17
C ARG A 78 -6.59 -9.49 11.43
N PRO A 79 -5.84 -9.96 12.46
CA PRO A 79 -4.67 -9.23 12.95
C PRO A 79 -3.43 -9.35 12.04
N ASP A 80 -3.49 -10.18 11.01
CA ASP A 80 -2.45 -10.43 10.02
C ASP A 80 -3.15 -10.72 8.68
N GLN A 81 -3.48 -9.64 7.96
CA GLN A 81 -4.25 -9.71 6.72
C GLN A 81 -3.49 -10.38 5.58
N ASN A 82 -2.17 -10.20 5.51
CA ASN A 82 -1.34 -10.78 4.45
C ASN A 82 -0.79 -12.18 4.82
N GLY A 83 -0.94 -12.62 6.08
CA GLY A 83 -0.55 -13.95 6.55
C GLY A 83 0.95 -14.13 6.70
N ASN A 84 1.72 -13.05 6.84
CA ASN A 84 3.19 -13.11 6.92
C ASN A 84 3.72 -13.44 8.32
N GLY A 85 2.83 -13.56 9.31
CA GLY A 85 3.15 -13.86 10.71
C GLY A 85 3.55 -12.64 11.56
N ILE A 86 3.41 -11.43 11.03
CA ILE A 86 3.63 -10.14 11.72
C ILE A 86 2.28 -9.44 11.82
N PRO A 87 1.86 -8.98 13.01
CA PRO A 87 0.61 -8.24 13.12
C PRO A 87 0.60 -6.98 12.27
N ASP A 88 -0.54 -6.66 11.67
CA ASP A 88 -0.70 -5.57 10.70
C ASP A 88 -0.25 -4.22 11.29
N GLY A 89 -0.73 -3.84 12.49
CA GLY A 89 -0.28 -2.63 13.19
C GLY A 89 1.22 -2.55 13.48
N VAL A 90 1.87 -3.69 13.77
CA VAL A 90 3.32 -3.79 14.02
C VAL A 90 4.10 -3.57 12.73
N GLU A 91 3.71 -4.27 11.66
CA GLU A 91 4.32 -4.13 10.34
C GLU A 91 4.18 -2.68 9.83
N LEU A 92 2.98 -2.13 9.96
CA LEU A 92 2.62 -0.78 9.57
C LEU A 92 3.51 0.28 10.25
N ALA A 93 3.63 0.21 11.57
CA ALA A 93 4.48 1.13 12.33
C ALA A 93 5.96 1.04 11.93
N GLN A 94 6.50 -0.18 11.78
CA GLN A 94 7.90 -0.37 11.35
C GLN A 94 8.16 0.18 9.95
N ARG A 95 7.19 0.05 9.04
CA ARG A 95 7.28 0.60 7.69
C ARG A 95 7.25 2.12 7.70
N CYS A 96 6.35 2.74 8.46
CA CYS A 96 6.35 4.19 8.66
C CYS A 96 7.69 4.69 9.20
N ALA A 97 8.29 4.01 10.18
CA ALA A 97 9.60 4.38 10.71
C ALA A 97 10.70 4.36 9.64
N LYS A 98 10.73 3.33 8.78
CA LYS A 98 11.69 3.24 7.66
C LYS A 98 11.51 4.39 6.67
N VAL A 99 10.26 4.74 6.32
CA VAL A 99 9.98 5.86 5.41
C VAL A 99 10.45 7.18 6.05
N VAL A 100 10.12 7.42 7.33
CA VAL A 100 10.56 8.62 8.07
C VAL A 100 12.08 8.72 8.14
N GLU A 101 12.79 7.61 8.29
CA GLU A 101 14.25 7.58 8.32
C GLU A 101 14.88 8.04 6.99
N GLN A 102 14.23 7.70 5.88
CA GLN A 102 14.64 8.04 4.51
C GLN A 102 14.30 9.48 4.10
N LEU A 103 13.39 10.15 4.82
CA LEU A 103 13.03 11.54 4.50
C LEU A 103 14.23 12.49 4.74
N PRO A 104 14.42 13.46 3.83
CA PRO A 104 15.40 14.52 4.05
C PRO A 104 15.00 15.37 5.24
N TRP A 105 15.98 15.97 5.91
CA TRP A 105 15.71 17.01 6.88
C TRP A 105 15.30 18.33 6.19
N ASP A 106 14.57 19.18 6.89
CA ASP A 106 14.14 20.52 6.44
C ASP A 106 15.30 21.42 5.94
N TYR A 107 16.53 21.18 6.40
CA TYR A 107 17.73 21.88 5.93
C TYR A 107 18.44 21.20 4.75
N GLU A 108 17.97 20.04 4.29
CA GLU A 108 18.50 19.25 3.18
C GLU A 108 17.63 19.34 1.92
N ILE A 109 16.40 19.87 2.02
CA ILE A 109 15.46 19.92 0.90
C ILE A 109 15.98 20.82 -0.24
N THR A 110 15.91 20.30 -1.46
CA THR A 110 16.17 21.06 -2.69
C THR A 110 14.89 21.43 -3.43
N ASP A 111 13.83 20.64 -3.24
CA ASP A 111 12.51 20.86 -3.83
C ASP A 111 11.53 21.31 -2.73
N PRO A 112 10.88 22.49 -2.86
CA PRO A 112 9.93 22.99 -1.88
C PRO A 112 8.67 22.11 -1.70
N ASN A 113 8.36 21.24 -2.66
CA ASN A 113 7.19 20.34 -2.59
C ASN A 113 7.52 18.96 -1.99
N GLN A 114 8.79 18.68 -1.71
CA GLN A 114 9.23 17.39 -1.20
C GLN A 114 8.78 17.16 0.26
N VAL A 115 8.26 15.97 0.54
CA VAL A 115 7.98 15.51 1.91
C VAL A 115 9.29 15.45 2.69
N HIS A 116 9.31 16.04 3.88
CA HIS A 116 10.52 16.12 4.70
C HIS A 116 10.18 16.08 6.19
N ARG A 117 11.19 15.73 6.99
CA ARG A 117 11.12 15.82 8.45
C ARG A 117 11.74 17.11 8.95
N TRP A 118 11.17 17.69 9.98
CA TRP A 118 11.67 18.91 10.61
C TRP A 118 11.99 18.65 12.10
N LEU A 119 12.95 19.39 12.63
CA LEU A 119 13.33 19.34 14.05
C LEU A 119 13.69 20.75 14.52
N ALA A 120 13.04 21.18 15.59
CA ALA A 120 13.40 22.38 16.33
C ALA A 120 14.17 21.95 17.60
N PRO A 121 15.50 21.77 17.53
CA PRO A 121 16.26 21.16 18.61
C PRO A 121 16.19 22.02 19.88
N THR A 122 15.81 21.39 20.99
CA THR A 122 15.84 22.00 22.32
C THR A 122 17.02 21.44 23.14
N PHE A 123 17.40 22.15 24.21
CA PHE A 123 18.47 21.70 25.09
C PHE A 123 17.95 20.66 26.07
N GLY A 124 18.10 19.39 25.72
CA GLY A 124 17.81 18.25 26.58
C GLY A 124 17.66 16.98 25.76
N LEU A 125 17.67 15.86 26.48
CA LEU A 125 17.49 14.54 25.92
C LEU A 125 16.29 13.90 26.59
N GLU A 126 15.54 13.16 25.80
CA GLU A 126 14.45 12.31 26.26
C GLU A 126 14.91 10.86 26.22
N THR A 127 14.64 10.11 27.29
CA THR A 127 15.10 8.72 27.44
C THR A 127 13.92 7.76 27.32
N CYS A 128 14.03 6.79 26.43
CA CYS A 128 13.08 5.68 26.35
C CYS A 128 13.14 4.83 27.64
N PRO A 129 12.03 4.64 28.37
CA PRO A 129 12.01 3.86 29.61
C PRO A 129 12.19 2.36 29.37
N VAL A 130 11.99 1.88 28.14
CA VAL A 130 12.06 0.47 27.76
C VAL A 130 13.50 0.03 27.48
N CYS A 131 14.23 0.76 26.63
CA CYS A 131 15.57 0.38 26.17
C CYS A 131 16.68 1.34 26.58
N GLY A 132 16.36 2.50 27.18
CA GLY A 132 17.32 3.49 27.63
C GLY A 132 17.95 4.35 26.52
N ILE A 133 17.50 4.21 25.26
CA ILE A 133 17.96 5.09 24.16
C ILE A 133 17.54 6.53 24.45
N THR A 134 18.46 7.46 24.21
CA THR A 134 18.22 8.89 24.36
C THR A 134 18.03 9.57 23.01
N VAL A 135 16.98 10.37 22.85
CA VAL A 135 16.69 11.18 21.66
C VAL A 135 16.62 12.67 22.01
N ASN A 136 16.64 13.58 21.02
CA ASN A 136 16.45 15.00 21.31
C ASN A 136 15.00 15.27 21.70
N MET A 137 14.77 16.04 22.77
CA MET A 137 13.43 16.38 23.27
C MET A 137 12.78 17.59 22.54
N GLY A 138 13.37 18.03 21.44
CA GLY A 138 12.84 19.14 20.64
C GLY A 138 11.58 18.71 19.89
N PRO A 139 10.64 19.65 19.64
CA PRO A 139 9.53 19.35 18.75
C PRO A 139 10.08 18.95 17.38
N ALA A 140 9.52 17.88 16.85
CA ALA A 140 9.86 17.29 15.58
C ALA A 140 8.57 16.87 14.88
N GLY A 141 8.63 16.76 13.57
CA GLY A 141 7.46 16.39 12.78
C GLY A 141 7.79 16.07 11.34
N ILE A 142 6.75 15.78 10.59
CA ILE A 142 6.81 15.48 9.16
C ILE A 142 5.88 16.47 8.47
N ARG A 143 6.38 17.08 7.40
CA ARG A 143 5.60 18.01 6.59
C ARG A 143 5.52 17.50 5.15
N ASN A 144 4.30 17.52 4.62
CA ASN A 144 4.02 17.28 3.22
C ASN A 144 3.49 18.59 2.58
N PRO A 145 4.38 19.40 1.98
CA PRO A 145 4.00 20.69 1.42
C PRO A 145 3.01 20.58 0.26
N LEU A 146 3.07 19.49 -0.52
CA LEU A 146 2.19 19.25 -1.66
C LEU A 146 0.73 19.10 -1.21
N LEU A 147 0.49 18.40 -0.10
CA LEU A 147 -0.84 18.19 0.47
C LEU A 147 -1.24 19.26 1.51
N GLY A 148 -0.32 20.16 1.87
CA GLY A 148 -0.53 21.12 2.96
C GLY A 148 -0.68 20.46 4.34
N LEU A 149 -0.15 19.25 4.53
CA LEU A 149 -0.24 18.48 5.78
C LEU A 149 1.03 18.65 6.63
N ASP A 150 0.84 18.71 7.94
CA ASP A 150 1.92 18.73 8.93
C ASP A 150 1.47 17.91 10.14
N ILE A 151 2.35 17.03 10.63
CA ILE A 151 2.09 16.20 11.80
C ILE A 151 3.28 16.27 12.75
N GLU A 152 3.00 16.57 14.02
CA GLU A 152 3.98 16.45 15.09
C GLU A 152 4.30 14.97 15.31
N CYS A 153 5.58 14.64 15.22
CA CYS A 153 6.11 13.30 15.35
C CYS A 153 7.40 13.40 16.17
N PRO A 154 7.29 13.40 17.52
CA PRO A 154 8.46 13.43 18.40
C PRO A 154 9.45 12.33 18.03
N LEU A 155 10.76 12.57 18.21
CA LEU A 155 11.77 11.55 17.89
C LEU A 155 11.58 10.27 18.70
N ILE A 156 11.00 10.35 19.91
CA ILE A 156 10.65 9.18 20.70
C ILE A 156 9.52 8.37 20.05
N ALA A 157 8.58 9.01 19.36
CA ALA A 157 7.53 8.33 18.60
C ALA A 157 8.13 7.55 17.42
N VAL A 158 9.08 8.15 16.68
CA VAL A 158 9.79 7.45 15.59
C VAL A 158 10.58 6.23 16.12
N HIS A 159 11.19 6.36 17.30
CA HIS A 159 11.85 5.25 17.98
C HIS A 159 10.87 4.11 18.30
N TYR A 160 9.70 4.39 18.89
CA TYR A 160 8.67 3.38 19.15
C TYR A 160 8.11 2.75 17.87
N MET A 161 7.91 3.54 16.81
CA MET A 161 7.47 3.03 15.51
C MET A 161 8.49 2.05 14.92
N SER A 162 9.80 2.27 15.12
CA SER A 162 10.84 1.32 14.69
C SER A 162 10.77 -0.04 15.38
N HIS A 163 10.06 -0.11 16.51
CA HIS A 163 9.75 -1.33 17.26
C HIS A 163 8.32 -1.84 17.05
N GLY A 164 7.53 -1.18 16.19
CA GLY A 164 6.17 -1.62 15.84
C GLY A 164 5.03 -1.00 16.63
N SER A 165 5.23 0.15 17.28
CA SER A 165 4.18 0.81 18.06
C SER A 165 3.92 2.24 17.59
N PHE A 166 2.64 2.57 17.38
CA PHE A 166 2.19 3.96 17.21
C PHE A 166 1.97 4.69 18.54
N GLY A 167 1.85 3.95 19.64
CA GLY A 167 1.93 4.49 20.99
C GLY A 167 3.39 4.70 21.39
N TYR A 168 3.69 5.78 22.09
CA TYR A 168 5.01 6.08 22.60
C TYR A 168 4.98 6.65 24.01
N GLU A 169 6.04 6.37 24.76
CA GLU A 169 6.23 6.85 26.13
C GLU A 169 7.70 7.19 26.36
N GLY A 170 7.96 8.43 26.71
CA GLY A 170 9.25 8.95 27.14
C GLY A 170 9.10 9.78 28.41
N ASP A 171 10.23 10.25 28.93
CA ASP A 171 10.26 11.10 30.12
C ASP A 171 9.74 12.53 29.87
N VAL A 172 9.61 12.94 28.59
CA VAL A 172 9.10 14.27 28.20
C VAL A 172 7.79 14.15 27.42
N HIS A 173 7.73 13.27 26.43
CA HIS A 173 6.59 13.09 25.53
C HIS A 173 5.97 11.71 25.74
N SER A 174 4.64 11.66 25.77
CA SER A 174 3.88 10.41 25.72
C SER A 174 2.62 10.65 24.91
N GLY A 175 2.12 9.59 24.25
CA GLY A 175 0.94 9.70 23.42
C GLY A 175 0.81 8.56 22.42
N ARG A 176 -0.07 8.78 21.43
CA ARG A 176 -0.26 7.91 20.28
C ARG A 176 -0.28 8.78 19.03
N MET A 177 0.41 8.32 17.99
CA MET A 177 0.37 8.97 16.68
C MET A 177 -1.04 8.91 16.09
N ASN A 178 -1.47 9.98 15.42
CA ASN A 178 -2.66 9.94 14.58
C ASN A 178 -2.33 9.15 13.31
N VAL A 179 -2.63 7.84 13.32
CA VAL A 179 -2.21 6.90 12.25
C VAL A 179 -2.72 7.34 10.87
N PRO A 180 -4.01 7.63 10.64
CA PRO A 180 -4.48 8.07 9.33
C PRO A 180 -3.76 9.33 8.81
N LEU A 181 -3.60 10.36 9.67
CA LEU A 181 -2.93 11.60 9.29
C LEU A 181 -1.44 11.37 8.98
N LEU A 182 -0.77 10.52 9.76
CA LEU A 182 0.63 10.15 9.51
C LEU A 182 0.78 9.50 8.13
N LEU A 183 -0.10 8.55 7.80
CA LEU A 183 -0.08 7.84 6.53
C LEU A 183 -0.30 8.76 5.34
N TRP A 184 -1.31 9.62 5.41
CA TRP A 184 -1.55 10.64 4.39
C TRP A 184 -0.37 11.61 4.26
N THR A 185 0.21 12.05 5.38
CA THR A 185 1.36 12.96 5.35
C THR A 185 2.58 12.28 4.70
N LEU A 186 2.82 11.00 4.98
CA LEU A 186 3.93 10.25 4.40
C LEU A 186 3.67 9.76 2.97
N GLY A 187 2.43 9.83 2.48
CA GLY A 187 2.04 9.22 1.20
C GLY A 187 2.18 7.70 1.21
N VAL A 188 2.09 7.05 2.39
CA VAL A 188 2.19 5.59 2.48
C VAL A 188 0.78 5.01 2.44
N ARG A 189 0.53 4.18 1.42
CA ARG A 189 -0.78 3.57 1.14
C ARG A 189 -0.99 2.27 1.91
N TYR A 190 -2.24 2.04 2.29
CA TYR A 190 -2.71 0.90 3.07
C TYR A 190 -4.17 0.53 2.74
N PRO A 191 -4.58 -0.74 2.93
CA PRO A 191 -3.79 -1.84 3.50
C PRO A 191 -2.66 -2.29 2.59
N HIS A 192 -1.48 -2.56 3.17
CA HIS A 192 -0.35 -3.14 2.44
C HIS A 192 -0.52 -4.64 2.51
N ASP A 193 -1.36 -5.15 1.62
CA ASP A 193 -1.11 -6.48 1.12
C ASP A 193 0.01 -6.28 0.10
N PRO A 194 1.28 -6.67 0.34
CA PRO A 194 2.25 -6.78 -0.73
C PRO A 194 1.77 -7.89 -1.64
N ASN A 195 0.73 -7.60 -2.43
CA ASN A 195 0.34 -8.44 -3.51
C ASN A 195 1.45 -8.28 -4.52
N THR A 196 2.42 -9.16 -4.42
CA THR A 196 3.65 -9.17 -5.20
C THR A 196 3.36 -9.35 -6.70
N HIS A 197 2.09 -9.55 -7.06
CA HIS A 197 1.54 -9.53 -8.41
C HIS A 197 1.27 -8.11 -8.94
N GLU A 198 1.26 -7.08 -8.09
CA GLU A 198 1.17 -5.67 -8.47
C GLU A 198 2.51 -5.23 -9.07
N LEU A 199 2.72 -5.62 -10.33
CA LEU A 199 3.90 -5.21 -11.07
C LEU A 199 3.78 -3.72 -11.43
N PRO A 200 4.80 -2.90 -11.15
CA PRO A 200 4.81 -1.51 -11.58
C PRO A 200 4.68 -1.41 -13.10
N LEU A 201 4.31 -0.24 -13.61
CA LEU A 201 4.40 0.07 -15.04
C LEU A 201 5.87 0.06 -15.48
N ASP A 202 6.44 -1.11 -15.69
CA ASP A 202 7.81 -1.24 -16.14
C ASP A 202 7.91 -0.85 -17.62
N TYR A 203 8.76 0.14 -17.92
CA TYR A 203 9.07 0.68 -19.25
C TYR A 203 9.80 -0.31 -20.18
N ALA A 204 9.76 -1.61 -19.90
CA ALA A 204 10.54 -2.60 -20.62
C ALA A 204 9.91 -2.84 -22.00
N VAL A 205 10.43 -2.11 -22.99
CA VAL A 205 10.18 -2.28 -24.42
C VAL A 205 10.36 -3.75 -24.82
N ALA A 206 9.26 -4.49 -24.86
CA ALA A 206 9.22 -5.76 -25.55
C ALA A 206 9.39 -5.50 -27.06
N PRO A 207 10.11 -6.35 -27.81
CA PRO A 207 10.39 -6.14 -29.23
C PRO A 207 9.15 -6.07 -30.14
N ASP A 208 7.99 -6.46 -29.63
CA ASP A 208 6.71 -6.62 -30.33
C ASP A 208 5.72 -5.45 -30.16
N GLY A 209 6.09 -4.40 -29.42
CA GLY A 209 5.61 -3.04 -29.70
C GLY A 209 4.18 -2.69 -29.28
N GLN A 210 3.60 -3.36 -28.28
CA GLN A 210 2.41 -2.85 -27.59
C GLN A 210 2.63 -2.87 -26.08
N LEU A 211 3.12 -1.72 -25.56
CA LEU A 211 3.14 -1.36 -24.14
C LEU A 211 2.12 -0.24 -23.89
N ALA A 212 1.84 0.01 -22.61
CA ALA A 212 1.05 1.16 -22.17
C ALA A 212 1.49 2.42 -22.94
N PRO A 213 0.55 3.20 -23.51
CA PRO A 213 0.89 4.31 -24.41
C PRO A 213 1.85 5.33 -23.78
N ASP A 214 1.80 5.45 -22.45
CA ASP A 214 2.78 6.06 -21.57
C ASP A 214 3.05 5.14 -20.37
N GLY A 215 4.26 5.20 -19.79
CA GLY A 215 4.56 4.53 -18.53
C GLY A 215 4.39 5.47 -17.33
N ASN A 216 3.60 6.54 -17.49
CA ASN A 216 3.31 7.47 -16.42
C ASN A 216 2.10 6.93 -15.65
N ASP A 217 2.21 6.90 -14.33
CA ASP A 217 1.16 6.57 -13.39
C ASP A 217 1.19 7.69 -12.34
N LEU A 218 0.47 8.77 -12.63
CA LEU A 218 0.60 10.03 -11.88
C LEU A 218 0.16 9.87 -10.42
N ASP A 219 -0.87 9.08 -10.18
CA ASP A 219 -1.41 8.86 -8.85
C ASP A 219 -1.01 7.52 -8.23
N GLY A 220 -0.33 6.62 -8.95
CA GLY A 220 0.23 5.38 -8.41
C GLY A 220 -0.80 4.26 -8.20
N ASP A 221 -1.85 4.19 -9.02
CA ASP A 221 -2.93 3.20 -8.93
C ASP A 221 -2.72 1.94 -9.81
N LEU A 222 -1.60 1.88 -10.54
CA LEU A 222 -1.21 0.83 -11.51
C LEU A 222 -1.90 0.92 -12.88
N LEU A 223 -2.58 2.02 -13.19
CA LEU A 223 -2.99 2.41 -14.53
C LEU A 223 -2.03 3.44 -15.10
N ALA A 224 -1.82 3.37 -16.41
CA ALA A 224 -1.12 4.44 -17.09
C ALA A 224 -2.06 5.64 -17.27
N ASP A 225 -1.53 6.87 -17.23
CA ASP A 225 -2.31 8.10 -17.45
C ASP A 225 -3.16 8.01 -18.75
N SER A 226 -2.57 7.45 -19.82
CA SER A 226 -3.29 7.26 -21.09
C SER A 226 -4.39 6.19 -21.03
N GLU A 227 -4.24 5.19 -20.17
CA GLU A 227 -5.26 4.17 -19.93
C GLU A 227 -6.40 4.76 -19.12
N GLU A 228 -6.12 5.47 -18.03
CA GLU A 228 -7.12 6.19 -17.24
C GLU A 228 -7.94 7.17 -18.09
N LEU A 229 -7.27 7.99 -18.92
CA LEU A 229 -7.95 8.89 -19.86
C LEU A 229 -8.82 8.14 -20.87
N ALA A 230 -8.37 6.95 -21.31
CA ALA A 230 -9.13 6.13 -22.25
C ALA A 230 -10.32 5.42 -21.60
N THR A 231 -10.29 5.18 -20.29
CA THR A 231 -11.35 4.54 -19.50
C THR A 231 -12.25 5.54 -18.77
N GLY A 232 -11.87 6.82 -18.74
CA GLY A 232 -12.62 7.89 -18.08
C GLY A 232 -12.37 7.99 -16.57
N LEU A 233 -11.24 7.44 -16.10
CA LEU A 233 -10.80 7.52 -14.71
C LEU A 233 -10.00 8.83 -14.45
N ASN A 234 -9.74 9.14 -13.19
CA ASN A 234 -9.16 10.43 -12.78
C ASN A 234 -7.68 10.27 -12.40
N LEU A 235 -6.82 10.79 -13.28
CA LEU A 235 -5.36 10.90 -13.18
C LEU A 235 -4.76 11.36 -11.84
N TYR A 236 -5.55 11.97 -10.96
CA TYR A 236 -5.09 12.60 -9.73
C TYR A 236 -5.63 11.91 -8.48
N SER A 237 -6.38 10.83 -8.64
CA SER A 237 -7.16 10.22 -7.58
C SER A 237 -7.12 8.71 -7.73
N SER A 238 -6.13 8.10 -7.10
CA SER A 238 -5.89 6.67 -7.21
C SER A 238 -6.99 5.76 -6.67
N ASP A 239 -7.96 6.33 -5.97
CA ASP A 239 -9.12 5.64 -5.38
C ASP A 239 -10.31 6.60 -5.52
N GLN A 240 -10.95 6.61 -6.69
CA GLN A 240 -12.01 7.57 -7.02
C GLN A 240 -13.30 7.36 -6.22
N ASN A 241 -13.54 6.13 -5.78
CA ASN A 241 -14.75 5.76 -5.07
C ASN A 241 -14.56 5.74 -3.53
N GLU A 242 -13.34 6.04 -3.05
CA GLU A 242 -12.95 6.12 -1.63
C GLU A 242 -13.17 4.78 -0.90
N ASN A 243 -13.01 3.65 -1.60
CA ASN A 243 -13.16 2.31 -1.03
C ASN A 243 -11.83 1.72 -0.49
N LEU A 244 -10.75 2.48 -0.57
CA LEU A 244 -9.39 2.15 -0.15
C LEU A 244 -8.72 1.05 -0.99
N ILE A 245 -9.20 0.82 -2.21
CA ILE A 245 -8.61 -0.06 -3.22
C ILE A 245 -8.18 0.83 -4.39
N PRO A 246 -6.92 0.75 -4.86
CA PRO A 246 -6.54 1.52 -6.03
C PRO A 246 -7.40 1.19 -7.24
N ASP A 247 -7.76 2.21 -8.01
CA ASP A 247 -8.65 2.11 -9.15
C ASP A 247 -8.15 1.05 -10.15
N GLY A 248 -6.86 1.07 -10.53
CA GLY A 248 -6.25 0.01 -11.35
C GLY A 248 -6.34 -1.40 -10.78
N VAL A 249 -6.16 -1.55 -9.46
CA VAL A 249 -6.27 -2.83 -8.76
C VAL A 249 -7.72 -3.33 -8.76
N GLU A 250 -8.66 -2.45 -8.46
CA GLU A 250 -10.09 -2.75 -8.47
C GLU A 250 -10.55 -3.14 -9.89
N LEU A 251 -10.18 -2.35 -10.90
CA LEU A 251 -10.55 -2.60 -12.30
C LEU A 251 -10.05 -3.96 -12.78
N ALA A 252 -8.80 -4.31 -12.45
CA ALA A 252 -8.21 -5.60 -12.80
C ALA A 252 -8.99 -6.77 -12.16
N ARG A 253 -9.32 -6.65 -10.87
CA ARG A 253 -10.11 -7.66 -10.15
C ARG A 253 -11.52 -7.79 -10.71
N GLN A 254 -12.19 -6.68 -11.00
CA GLN A 254 -13.52 -6.66 -11.64
C GLN A 254 -13.48 -7.34 -13.02
N CYS A 255 -12.46 -7.05 -13.84
CA CYS A 255 -12.25 -7.72 -15.12
C CYS A 255 -12.07 -9.24 -14.93
N ALA A 256 -11.24 -9.66 -13.99
CA ALA A 256 -10.99 -11.08 -13.71
C ALA A 256 -12.26 -11.81 -13.27
N GLU A 257 -13.06 -11.21 -12.39
CA GLU A 257 -14.35 -11.77 -11.94
C GLU A 257 -15.32 -11.94 -13.11
N VAL A 258 -15.44 -10.91 -13.96
CA VAL A 258 -16.30 -10.97 -15.15
C VAL A 258 -15.84 -12.09 -16.10
N ILE A 259 -14.54 -12.18 -16.36
CA ILE A 259 -13.94 -13.20 -17.23
C ILE A 259 -14.18 -14.60 -16.66
N GLU A 260 -14.02 -14.79 -15.34
CA GLU A 260 -14.22 -16.08 -14.71
C GLU A 260 -15.68 -16.56 -14.83
N GLY A 261 -16.64 -15.63 -14.73
CA GLY A 261 -18.06 -15.89 -14.90
C GLY A 261 -18.51 -16.12 -16.36
N LEU A 262 -17.66 -15.95 -17.37
CA LEU A 262 -18.05 -16.14 -18.78
C LEU A 262 -18.26 -17.62 -19.12
N PRO A 263 -19.28 -17.96 -19.95
CA PRO A 263 -19.43 -19.30 -20.50
C PRO A 263 -18.17 -19.74 -21.24
N VAL A 264 -17.64 -20.91 -20.85
CA VAL A 264 -16.48 -21.54 -21.51
C VAL A 264 -16.95 -22.37 -22.68
N ARG A 265 -16.26 -22.24 -23.81
CA ARG A 265 -16.52 -23.01 -25.03
C ARG A 265 -15.28 -23.70 -25.55
N GLN A 266 -15.48 -24.85 -26.17
CA GLN A 266 -14.43 -25.51 -26.93
C GLN A 266 -14.33 -24.91 -28.34
N PRO A 267 -13.14 -24.91 -28.97
CA PRO A 267 -12.94 -24.37 -30.32
C PRO A 267 -13.87 -24.94 -31.41
N ASP A 268 -14.29 -26.20 -31.28
CA ASP A 268 -15.06 -26.92 -32.29
C ASP A 268 -16.58 -26.81 -32.12
N GLU A 269 -17.03 -26.14 -31.05
CA GLU A 269 -18.46 -25.97 -30.78
C GLU A 269 -19.08 -24.86 -31.69
N PRO A 270 -20.40 -24.87 -31.93
CA PRO A 270 -21.08 -23.86 -32.74
C PRO A 270 -21.15 -22.48 -32.06
N ALA A 271 -20.96 -21.40 -32.83
CA ALA A 271 -20.98 -20.02 -32.33
C ALA A 271 -22.20 -19.68 -31.45
N MET A 272 -21.97 -18.96 -30.35
CA MET A 272 -23.02 -18.43 -29.48
C MET A 272 -23.19 -16.92 -29.70
N ASP A 273 -24.41 -16.42 -29.52
CA ASP A 273 -24.77 -14.99 -29.63
C ASP A 273 -24.64 -14.22 -28.29
N VAL A 274 -23.86 -14.76 -27.35
CA VAL A 274 -23.60 -14.15 -26.04
C VAL A 274 -22.11 -14.03 -25.82
N LEU A 275 -21.68 -13.06 -25.00
CA LEU A 275 -20.29 -12.91 -24.55
C LEU A 275 -19.80 -14.22 -23.93
N HIS A 276 -18.71 -14.77 -24.45
CA HIS A 276 -18.15 -16.06 -24.01
C HIS A 276 -16.63 -16.09 -24.15
N LYS A 277 -16.00 -17.10 -23.55
CA LYS A 277 -14.56 -17.36 -23.68
C LYS A 277 -14.30 -18.73 -24.31
N ILE A 278 -13.39 -18.80 -25.28
CA ILE A 278 -12.98 -20.06 -25.93
C ILE A 278 -11.69 -20.54 -25.27
N ASP A 279 -11.69 -21.78 -24.79
CA ASP A 279 -10.50 -22.38 -24.14
C ASP A 279 -9.45 -22.76 -25.19
N ARG A 280 -8.28 -22.10 -25.11
CA ARG A 280 -7.10 -22.37 -25.94
C ARG A 280 -6.00 -22.98 -25.07
N SER A 281 -6.35 -23.98 -24.28
CA SER A 281 -5.40 -24.70 -23.43
C SER A 281 -4.26 -25.31 -24.26
N LEU A 282 -3.02 -25.06 -23.82
CA LEU A 282 -1.82 -25.63 -24.41
C LEU A 282 -1.30 -26.77 -23.54
N ARG A 283 -0.45 -27.64 -24.11
CA ARG A 283 0.24 -28.67 -23.32
C ARG A 283 1.37 -28.02 -22.54
N GLY A 284 1.29 -28.10 -21.22
CA GLY A 284 2.32 -27.68 -20.29
C GLY A 284 1.78 -26.77 -19.18
N THR A 285 2.67 -26.42 -18.26
CA THR A 285 2.37 -25.59 -17.11
C THR A 285 3.31 -24.39 -17.09
N GLU A 286 2.74 -23.22 -16.83
CA GLU A 286 3.44 -21.97 -16.57
C GLU A 286 3.38 -21.71 -15.06
N TYR A 287 4.42 -21.14 -14.47
CA TYR A 287 4.45 -20.83 -13.04
C TYR A 287 4.41 -19.32 -12.84
N CYS A 288 3.54 -18.88 -11.94
CA CYS A 288 3.61 -17.52 -11.44
C CYS A 288 4.88 -17.35 -10.60
N GLU A 289 5.77 -16.46 -11.00
CA GLU A 289 7.05 -16.24 -10.29
C GLU A 289 6.86 -15.67 -8.88
N VAL A 290 5.70 -15.04 -8.66
CA VAL A 290 5.35 -14.39 -7.40
C VAL A 290 4.88 -15.39 -6.36
N CYS A 291 3.80 -16.13 -6.64
CA CYS A 291 3.19 -17.04 -5.67
C CYS A 291 3.50 -18.52 -5.93
N GLY A 292 4.18 -18.86 -7.03
CA GLY A 292 4.52 -20.23 -7.40
C GLY A 292 3.35 -21.07 -7.91
N VAL A 293 2.16 -20.49 -8.09
CA VAL A 293 1.00 -21.23 -8.62
C VAL A 293 1.28 -21.72 -10.03
N ALA A 294 1.03 -23.01 -10.26
CA ALA A 294 1.13 -23.63 -11.58
C ALA A 294 -0.19 -23.45 -12.36
N LEU A 295 -0.11 -22.83 -13.52
CA LEU A 295 -1.22 -22.54 -14.42
C LEU A 295 -1.04 -23.26 -15.75
N ASN A 296 -2.10 -23.47 -16.52
CA ASN A 296 -1.96 -23.98 -17.88
C ASN A 296 -1.33 -22.90 -18.78
N MET A 297 -0.37 -23.28 -19.63
CA MET A 297 0.30 -22.37 -20.58
C MET A 297 -0.62 -21.80 -21.67
N GLY A 298 -1.86 -22.27 -21.78
CA GLY A 298 -2.82 -21.70 -22.71
C GLY A 298 -3.47 -20.42 -22.19
N GLY A 299 -4.59 -20.10 -22.81
CA GLY A 299 -5.35 -18.91 -22.48
C GLY A 299 -6.79 -19.02 -22.92
N TRP A 300 -7.45 -17.87 -22.91
CA TRP A 300 -8.82 -17.70 -23.32
C TRP A 300 -8.90 -16.67 -24.44
N GLU A 301 -9.63 -17.00 -25.51
CA GLU A 301 -10.09 -16.01 -26.48
C GLU A 301 -11.47 -15.51 -26.04
N ILE A 302 -11.54 -14.25 -25.61
CA ILE A 302 -12.79 -13.59 -25.23
C ILE A 302 -13.45 -13.05 -26.48
N VAL A 303 -14.68 -13.49 -26.74
CA VAL A 303 -15.46 -13.13 -27.93
C VAL A 303 -16.75 -12.45 -27.52
N ASN A 304 -16.95 -11.22 -28.00
CA ASN A 304 -18.22 -10.54 -27.94
C ASN A 304 -18.87 -10.45 -29.34
N PRO A 305 -19.85 -11.32 -29.66
CA PRO A 305 -20.50 -11.35 -30.97
C PRO A 305 -21.18 -10.03 -31.36
N LYS A 306 -21.60 -9.23 -30.37
CA LYS A 306 -22.35 -7.99 -30.60
C LYS A 306 -21.49 -6.85 -31.15
N LEU A 307 -20.19 -6.86 -30.85
CA LEU A 307 -19.33 -5.70 -31.11
C LEU A 307 -18.63 -5.74 -32.48
N ASN A 308 -18.75 -6.83 -33.25
CA ASN A 308 -18.01 -7.04 -34.50
C ASN A 308 -16.50 -6.71 -34.37
N MET A 309 -15.94 -6.95 -33.18
CA MET A 309 -14.54 -6.71 -32.84
C MET A 309 -13.76 -8.03 -32.84
N PRO A 310 -12.47 -8.00 -33.17
CA PRO A 310 -11.62 -9.19 -33.06
C PRO A 310 -11.51 -9.65 -31.60
N ALA A 311 -11.53 -10.96 -31.39
CA ALA A 311 -11.40 -11.58 -30.07
C ALA A 311 -10.14 -11.11 -29.33
N VAL A 312 -10.22 -10.99 -28.01
CA VAL A 312 -9.08 -10.65 -27.15
C VAL A 312 -8.53 -11.94 -26.56
N TYR A 313 -7.25 -12.22 -26.80
CA TYR A 313 -6.58 -13.36 -26.19
C TYR A 313 -5.96 -12.94 -24.85
N LEU A 314 -6.22 -13.72 -23.80
CA LEU A 314 -5.60 -13.56 -22.49
C LEU A 314 -5.00 -14.89 -22.05
N SER A 315 -3.71 -14.90 -21.70
CA SER A 315 -3.10 -16.07 -21.07
C SER A 315 -3.71 -16.33 -19.70
N ARG A 316 -3.66 -17.59 -19.22
CA ARG A 316 -4.12 -17.89 -17.86
C ARG A 316 -3.30 -17.16 -16.79
N ILE A 317 -2.00 -16.94 -17.04
CA ILE A 317 -1.15 -16.15 -16.16
C ILE A 317 -1.63 -14.68 -16.10
N ALA A 318 -2.01 -14.07 -17.22
CA ALA A 318 -2.58 -12.72 -17.21
C ALA A 318 -3.87 -12.65 -16.38
N CYS A 319 -4.76 -13.64 -16.53
CA CYS A 319 -6.00 -13.71 -15.73
C CYS A 319 -5.72 -13.89 -14.23
N HIS A 320 -4.68 -14.68 -13.87
CA HIS A 320 -4.23 -14.83 -12.49
C HIS A 320 -3.73 -13.51 -11.89
N TYR A 321 -2.88 -12.77 -12.62
CA TYR A 321 -2.41 -11.45 -12.19
C TYR A 321 -3.56 -10.44 -12.07
N MET A 322 -4.52 -10.45 -12.99
CA MET A 322 -5.71 -9.57 -12.88
C MET A 322 -6.56 -9.91 -11.65
N ALA A 323 -6.72 -11.20 -11.31
CA ALA A 323 -7.41 -11.61 -10.09
C ALA A 323 -6.67 -11.13 -8.81
N CYS A 324 -5.36 -10.92 -8.90
CA CYS A 324 -4.57 -10.29 -7.85
C CYS A 324 -4.63 -8.75 -7.88
N GLY A 325 -5.00 -8.13 -9.00
CA GLY A 325 -5.10 -6.68 -9.13
C GLY A 325 -4.07 -6.04 -10.06
N SER A 326 -3.50 -6.78 -11.01
CA SER A 326 -2.58 -6.20 -12.00
C SER A 326 -2.94 -6.56 -13.42
N PHE A 327 -2.88 -5.57 -14.31
CA PHE A 327 -2.94 -5.77 -15.76
C PHE A 327 -1.58 -6.14 -16.36
N SER A 328 -0.50 -5.93 -15.60
CA SER A 328 0.83 -6.39 -15.95
C SER A 328 1.01 -7.81 -15.41
N TYR A 329 1.65 -8.68 -16.18
CA TYR A 329 1.86 -10.06 -15.79
C TYR A 329 3.23 -10.57 -16.22
N HIS A 330 3.78 -11.49 -15.43
CA HIS A 330 5.06 -12.12 -15.68
C HIS A 330 5.00 -13.61 -15.32
N GLY A 331 5.41 -14.45 -16.26
CA GLY A 331 5.54 -15.88 -16.10
C GLY A 331 6.72 -16.38 -16.93
N ASP A 332 7.05 -17.67 -16.77
CA ASP A 332 8.19 -18.27 -17.45
C ASP A 332 8.01 -18.38 -18.98
N LEU A 333 6.76 -18.29 -19.48
CA LEU A 333 6.47 -18.27 -20.91
C LEU A 333 5.89 -16.92 -21.38
N HIS A 334 4.90 -16.38 -20.68
CA HIS A 334 4.20 -15.17 -21.05
C HIS A 334 4.58 -14.03 -20.10
N ALA A 335 4.87 -12.88 -20.70
CA ALA A 335 5.01 -11.63 -19.98
C ALA A 335 4.40 -10.52 -20.83
N GLY A 336 3.83 -9.51 -20.19
CA GLY A 336 3.29 -8.36 -20.89
C GLY A 336 2.27 -7.59 -20.07
N ARG A 337 1.52 -6.74 -20.75
CA ARG A 337 0.40 -5.99 -20.20
C ARG A 337 -0.85 -6.25 -21.02
N VAL A 338 -1.99 -6.34 -20.35
CA VAL A 338 -3.30 -6.48 -20.99
C VAL A 338 -3.70 -5.15 -21.65
N ASP A 339 -4.21 -5.18 -22.88
CA ASP A 339 -4.84 -4.01 -23.52
C ASP A 339 -6.17 -3.69 -22.81
N ILE A 340 -6.10 -2.84 -21.79
CA ILE A 340 -7.20 -2.51 -20.88
C ILE A 340 -8.39 -1.97 -21.67
N ARG A 341 -8.15 -0.99 -22.55
CA ARG A 341 -9.22 -0.35 -23.33
C ARG A 341 -9.97 -1.38 -24.18
N ARG A 342 -9.24 -2.22 -24.89
CA ARG A 342 -9.86 -3.25 -25.74
C ARG A 342 -10.58 -4.30 -24.89
N LEU A 343 -10.02 -4.69 -23.76
CA LEU A 343 -10.65 -5.63 -22.83
C LEU A 343 -11.97 -5.07 -22.28
N LEU A 344 -11.98 -3.87 -21.72
CA LEU A 344 -13.19 -3.25 -21.18
C LEU A 344 -14.27 -3.10 -22.25
N THR A 345 -13.88 -2.70 -23.46
CA THR A 345 -14.82 -2.61 -24.59
C THR A 345 -15.47 -3.97 -24.87
N VAL A 346 -14.67 -5.04 -24.96
CA VAL A 346 -15.18 -6.39 -25.23
C VAL A 346 -16.05 -6.92 -24.08
N LEU A 347 -15.72 -6.59 -22.83
CA LEU A 347 -16.48 -6.97 -21.65
C LEU A 347 -17.75 -6.12 -21.42
N GLU A 348 -17.95 -5.05 -22.20
CA GLU A 348 -19.01 -4.05 -22.01
C GLU A 348 -18.96 -3.43 -20.59
N MET A 349 -17.76 -3.16 -20.05
CA MET A 349 -17.58 -2.53 -18.75
C MET A 349 -17.68 -0.98 -18.81
N PRO A 350 -18.16 -0.32 -17.74
CA PRO A 350 -18.74 -0.88 -16.51
C PRO A 350 -20.09 -1.59 -16.77
N ARG A 351 -20.35 -2.72 -16.09
CA ARG A 351 -21.56 -3.55 -16.35
C ARG A 351 -22.67 -3.31 -15.34
N ARG A 352 -22.30 -2.89 -14.14
CA ARG A 352 -23.21 -2.65 -13.02
C ARG A 352 -22.99 -1.24 -12.51
N CYS A 353 -24.04 -0.69 -11.93
CA CYS A 353 -23.88 0.50 -11.11
C CYS A 353 -22.89 0.24 -9.99
N GLY A 354 -22.01 1.20 -9.70
CA GLY A 354 -20.98 1.05 -8.68
C GLY A 354 -19.67 0.48 -9.20
N ASP A 355 -19.65 -0.15 -10.39
CA ASP A 355 -18.40 -0.59 -11.02
C ASP A 355 -17.51 0.62 -11.29
N LEU A 356 -16.19 0.40 -11.29
CA LEU A 356 -15.25 1.49 -11.51
C LEU A 356 -15.38 2.03 -12.95
N GLY A 357 -15.28 3.36 -13.10
CA GLY A 357 -15.57 4.05 -14.35
C GLY A 357 -17.07 4.28 -14.62
N THR A 358 -17.96 3.93 -13.68
CA THR A 358 -19.37 4.32 -13.76
C THR A 358 -19.50 5.84 -13.72
N LEU A 359 -19.97 6.43 -14.81
CA LEU A 359 -20.29 7.87 -14.87
C LEU A 359 -21.64 8.11 -14.19
N TYR A 360 -21.60 8.62 -12.97
CA TYR A 360 -22.80 9.07 -12.26
C TYR A 360 -23.36 10.34 -12.92
N GLY A 361 -24.68 10.38 -13.10
CA GLY A 361 -25.33 11.60 -13.56
C GLY A 361 -25.11 12.74 -12.56
N PRO A 362 -25.09 14.01 -13.00
CA PRO A 362 -24.85 15.14 -12.08
C PRO A 362 -25.92 15.28 -10.97
N GLY A 363 -27.06 14.61 -11.11
CA GLY A 363 -28.12 14.56 -10.09
C GLY A 363 -28.07 13.33 -9.18
N ASP A 364 -27.19 12.37 -9.44
CA ASP A 364 -27.01 11.14 -8.66
C ASP A 364 -25.91 11.40 -7.62
N LEU A 365 -26.36 11.92 -6.48
CA LEU A 365 -25.50 12.40 -5.41
C LEU A 365 -25.15 11.30 -4.41
N ASN A 366 -25.97 10.25 -4.34
CA ASN A 366 -25.72 9.09 -3.49
C ASN A 366 -25.00 7.94 -4.23
N ARG A 367 -24.74 8.10 -5.54
CA ARG A 367 -24.00 7.16 -6.40
C ARG A 367 -24.70 5.80 -6.57
N ASP A 368 -26.04 5.80 -6.71
CA ASP A 368 -26.84 4.57 -6.90
C ASP A 368 -27.30 4.33 -8.35
N CYS A 369 -26.80 5.15 -9.29
CA CYS A 369 -27.13 5.16 -10.72
C CYS A 369 -28.58 5.45 -11.03
N THR A 370 -29.32 5.96 -10.06
CA THR A 370 -30.64 6.53 -10.25
C THR A 370 -30.62 7.98 -9.78
N VAL A 371 -31.56 8.78 -10.29
CA VAL A 371 -31.74 10.16 -9.82
C VAL A 371 -33.13 10.23 -9.24
N ASP A 372 -33.22 10.21 -7.92
CA ASP A 372 -34.48 10.14 -7.20
C ASP A 372 -34.50 10.99 -5.91
N PHE A 373 -35.45 10.71 -5.00
CA PHE A 373 -35.58 11.47 -3.76
C PHE A 373 -34.45 11.21 -2.75
N ALA A 374 -33.72 10.10 -2.85
CA ALA A 374 -32.55 9.82 -2.05
C ALA A 374 -31.41 10.80 -2.37
N ASP A 375 -31.23 11.15 -3.64
CA ASP A 375 -30.27 12.19 -4.05
C ASP A 375 -30.64 13.56 -3.50
N PHE A 376 -31.92 13.91 -3.55
CA PHE A 376 -32.39 15.16 -2.96
C PHE A 376 -32.14 15.20 -1.45
N ARG A 377 -32.30 14.07 -0.76
CA ARG A 377 -31.98 13.97 0.66
C ARG A 377 -30.49 14.16 0.92
N GLU A 378 -29.64 13.55 0.11
CA GLU A 378 -28.19 13.70 0.21
C GLU A 378 -27.74 15.14 -0.07
N PHE A 379 -28.33 15.78 -1.08
CA PHE A 379 -28.18 17.21 -1.34
C PHE A 379 -28.54 18.06 -0.12
N ALA A 380 -29.72 17.84 0.46
CA ALA A 380 -30.20 18.61 1.61
C ALA A 380 -29.30 18.43 2.83
N ARG A 381 -28.77 17.21 3.06
CA ARG A 381 -27.80 16.93 4.12
C ARG A 381 -26.53 17.75 3.92
N ARG A 382 -25.91 17.67 2.73
CA ARG A 382 -24.69 18.43 2.41
C ARG A 382 -24.91 19.94 2.52
N TRP A 383 -26.07 20.45 2.08
CA TRP A 383 -26.41 21.86 2.26
C TRP A 383 -26.43 22.22 3.75
N LEU A 384 -27.19 21.51 4.58
CA LEU A 384 -27.30 21.81 6.01
C LEU A 384 -25.94 21.83 6.72
N GLU A 385 -25.05 20.89 6.40
CA GLU A 385 -23.70 20.83 6.95
C GLU A 385 -22.84 22.06 6.60
N THR A 386 -23.04 22.64 5.41
CA THR A 386 -22.33 23.86 4.99
C THR A 386 -22.93 25.14 5.60
N SER A 387 -24.19 25.14 5.99
CA SER A 387 -24.85 26.34 6.55
C SER A 387 -24.60 26.58 8.04
N ASP A 388 -24.11 25.58 8.76
CA ASP A 388 -23.78 25.70 10.20
C ASP A 388 -22.38 26.29 10.47
N LEU A 389 -21.67 26.74 9.43
CA LEU A 389 -20.31 27.31 9.50
C LEU A 389 -20.27 28.86 9.50
N ASP A 390 -21.42 29.53 9.51
CA ASP A 390 -21.57 31.00 9.67
C ASP A 390 -22.27 31.34 11.00
#